data_AF-A0A1F2SZJ2-F1
#
_entry.id   AF-A0A1F2SZJ2-F1
#
_cell.length_a   1.000
_cell.length_b   1.000
_cell.length_c   1.000
_cell.angle_alpha   90.00
_cell.angle_beta   90.00
_cell.angle_gamma   90.00
#
_symmetry.space_group_name_H-M   'P 1'
#
loop_
_entity.id
_entity.type
_entity.pdbx_description
1 polymer ?
#
loop_
_entity_poly.entity_id
_entity_poly.type
_entity_poly.pdbx_seq_one_letter_code
_entity_poly.pdbx_strand_id
1 'polypeptide(L)'
;MNLSSAMPERAEEPVDDRLEFRRLFHQLNNQLGIILAHAELLESKASEESTRVRAAQVVASVLEAMTTAREIRRRAEPAGV
;
A
#
# COMPACT_ATOMS: atom_id res chain seq x y z
N MET A 1 -0.66 -53.99 17.96
CA MET A 1 -0.53 -53.14 16.75
C MET A 1 -0.68 -51.70 17.21
N ASN A 2 0.25 -50.85 16.78
CA ASN A 2 0.58 -49.59 17.44
C ASN A 2 -0.51 -48.52 17.22
N LEU A 3 -0.86 -47.82 18.30
CA LEU A 3 -1.59 -46.55 18.28
C LEU A 3 -0.60 -45.47 17.83
N SER A 4 -0.72 -45.00 16.58
CA SER A 4 -0.01 -43.80 16.15
C SER A 4 -1.03 -42.79 15.63
N SER A 5 -1.26 -41.79 16.46
CA SER A 5 -1.97 -40.54 16.24
C SER A 5 -2.14 -40.16 14.77
N ALA A 6 -3.39 -40.13 14.32
CA ALA A 6 -3.81 -39.16 13.33
C ALA A 6 -3.64 -37.77 13.97
N MET A 7 -2.49 -37.14 13.74
CA MET A 7 -2.33 -35.70 13.92
C MET A 7 -3.35 -35.03 13.00
N PRO A 8 -4.18 -34.08 13.49
CA PRO A 8 -4.97 -33.28 12.56
C PRO A 8 -3.99 -32.49 11.71
N GLU A 9 -4.05 -32.72 10.40
CA GLU A 9 -3.53 -31.83 9.39
C GLU A 9 -3.95 -30.42 9.81
N ARG A 10 -2.97 -29.54 10.08
CA ARG A 10 -3.28 -28.14 10.36
C ARG A 10 -3.98 -27.62 9.11
N ALA A 11 -5.31 -27.55 9.13
CA ALA A 11 -6.05 -26.82 8.15
C ALA A 11 -5.45 -25.41 8.16
N GLU A 12 -4.69 -25.07 7.12
CA GLU A 12 -4.34 -23.68 6.87
C GLU A 12 -5.68 -22.96 6.81
N GLU A 13 -5.99 -22.19 7.85
CA GLU A 13 -7.15 -21.31 7.83
C GLU A 13 -7.01 -20.48 6.55
N PRO A 14 -8.04 -20.46 5.67
CA PRO A 14 -7.95 -19.69 4.46
C PRO A 14 -7.68 -18.24 4.86
N VAL A 15 -6.47 -17.79 4.59
CA VAL A 15 -6.11 -16.39 4.73
C VAL A 15 -7.11 -15.65 3.88
N ASP A 16 -7.91 -14.79 4.50
CA ASP A 16 -8.83 -13.96 3.74
C ASP A 16 -7.99 -12.94 3.01
N ASP A 17 -7.55 -13.31 1.80
CA ASP A 17 -6.73 -12.49 0.91
C ASP A 17 -7.34 -11.07 0.77
N ARG A 18 -8.67 -10.92 0.89
CA ARG A 18 -9.33 -9.61 0.82
C ARG A 18 -9.01 -8.76 2.03
N LEU A 19 -8.97 -9.34 3.24
CA LEU A 19 -8.58 -8.63 4.46
C LEU A 19 -7.10 -8.23 4.38
N GLU A 20 -6.24 -9.12 3.87
CA GLU A 20 -4.83 -8.83 3.69
C GLU A 20 -4.61 -7.72 2.64
N PHE A 21 -5.26 -7.79 1.48
CA PHE A 21 -5.18 -6.74 0.46
C PHE A 21 -5.70 -5.40 0.97
N ARG A 22 -6.83 -5.37 1.71
CA ARG A 22 -7.33 -4.13 2.33
C ARG A 22 -6.31 -3.53 3.29
N ARG A 23 -5.66 -4.35 4.11
CA ARG A 23 -4.60 -3.92 5.03
C ARG A 23 -3.40 -3.35 4.26
N LEU A 24 -2.95 -4.03 3.21
CA LEU A 24 -1.84 -3.60 2.38
C LEU A 24 -2.15 -2.30 1.64
N PHE A 25 -3.35 -2.13 1.07
CA PHE A 25 -3.76 -0.88 0.44
C PHE A 25 -3.85 0.28 1.43
N HIS A 26 -4.33 0.03 2.66
CA HIS A 26 -4.31 1.04 3.71
C HIS A 26 -2.87 1.45 4.06
N GLN A 27 -1.98 0.47 4.27
CA GLN A 27 -0.58 0.73 4.57
C GLN A 27 0.13 1.49 3.44
N LEU A 28 -0.08 1.08 2.19
CA LEU A 28 0.48 1.74 1.02
C LEU A 28 0.01 3.20 0.91
N ASN A 29 -1.30 3.44 1.02
CA ASN A 29 -1.84 4.81 0.95
C ASN A 29 -1.31 5.69 2.09
N ASN A 30 -1.14 5.13 3.29
CA ASN A 30 -0.55 5.85 4.41
C ASN A 30 0.92 6.23 4.14
N GLN A 31 1.72 5.29 3.61
CA GLN A 31 3.11 5.56 3.23
C GLN A 31 3.20 6.62 2.13
N LEU A 32 2.35 6.55 1.11
CA LEU A 32 2.27 7.56 0.06
C LEU A 32 1.90 8.93 0.62
N GLY A 33 0.94 9.00 1.55
CA GLY A 33 0.56 10.25 2.22
C GLY A 33 1.71 10.89 3.02
N ILE A 34 2.50 10.07 3.72
CA ILE A 34 3.70 10.56 4.44
C ILE A 34 4.73 11.12 3.47
N ILE A 35 5.01 10.40 2.38
CA ILE A 35 5.98 10.84 1.35
C ILE A 35 5.50 12.15 0.72
N LEU A 36 4.20 12.26 0.40
CA LEU A 36 3.60 13.47 -0.15
C LEU A 36 3.81 14.67 0.78
N ALA A 37 3.44 14.53 2.05
CA ALA A 37 3.59 15.61 3.04
C ALA A 37 5.05 16.05 3.20
N HIS A 38 6.00 15.11 3.17
CA HIS A 38 7.42 15.43 3.22
C HIS A 38 7.91 16.16 1.96
N ALA A 39 7.43 15.74 0.77
CA ALA A 39 7.79 16.37 -0.49
C ALA A 39 7.22 17.79 -0.58
N GLU A 40 5.96 18.00 -0.21
CA GLU A 40 5.32 19.32 -0.14
C GLU A 40 6.05 20.24 0.86
N LEU A 41 6.40 19.72 2.04
CA LEU A 41 7.18 20.47 3.02
C LEU A 41 8.55 20.86 2.46
N LEU A 42 9.26 19.93 1.82
CA LEU A 42 10.55 20.18 1.20
C LEU A 42 10.45 21.23 0.09
N GLU A 43 9.44 21.14 -0.78
CA GLU A 43 9.17 22.12 -1.84
C GLU A 43 8.94 23.51 -1.25
N SER A 44 8.15 23.61 -0.17
CA SER A 44 7.84 24.90 0.46
C SER A 44 9.00 25.52 1.25
N LYS A 45 9.95 24.71 1.71
CA LYS A 45 11.05 25.15 2.61
C LYS A 45 12.41 25.18 1.95
N ALA A 46 12.59 24.56 0.79
CA ALA A 46 13.89 24.50 0.13
C ALA A 46 14.34 25.88 -0.37
N SER A 47 15.54 26.30 0.05
CA SER A 47 16.16 27.55 -0.39
C SER A 47 16.61 27.49 -1.85
N GLU A 48 17.07 26.31 -2.30
CA GLU A 48 17.56 26.10 -3.66
C GLU A 48 16.44 25.73 -4.63
N GLU A 49 16.38 26.42 -5.78
CA GLU A 49 15.39 26.16 -6.84
C GLU A 49 15.46 24.72 -7.37
N SER A 50 16.67 24.19 -7.56
CA SER A 50 16.89 22.81 -8.00
C SER A 50 16.25 21.78 -7.04
N THR A 51 16.26 22.08 -5.75
CA THR A 51 15.66 21.23 -4.72
C THR A 51 14.13 21.36 -4.72
N ARG A 52 13.60 22.58 -4.91
CA ARG A 52 12.15 22.79 -5.10
C ARG A 52 11.61 22.04 -6.31
N VAL A 53 12.27 22.13 -7.46
CA VAL A 53 11.88 21.42 -8.69
C VAL A 53 11.85 19.91 -8.47
N ARG A 54 12.87 19.35 -7.80
CA ARG A 54 12.90 17.92 -7.48
C ARG A 54 11.79 17.51 -6.51
N ALA A 55 11.51 18.34 -5.50
CA ALA A 55 10.42 18.08 -4.57
C ALA A 55 9.05 18.10 -5.27
N ALA A 56 8.81 19.08 -6.15
CA ALA A 56 7.61 19.16 -6.98
C ALA A 56 7.45 17.93 -7.89
N GLN A 57 8.55 17.42 -8.46
CA GLN A 57 8.53 16.17 -9.22
C GLN A 57 8.12 14.97 -8.36
N VAL A 58 8.64 14.86 -7.13
CA VAL A 58 8.23 13.80 -6.19
C VAL A 58 6.74 13.93 -5.84
N VAL A 59 6.24 15.13 -5.57
CA VAL A 59 4.81 15.40 -5.34
C VAL A 59 3.98 14.84 -6.51
N ALA A 60 4.32 15.22 -7.74
CA ALA A 60 3.61 14.76 -8.92
C ALA A 60 3.62 13.22 -9.05
N SER A 61 4.79 12.58 -8.88
CA SER A 61 4.92 11.12 -8.95
C SER A 61 4.12 10.40 -7.85
N VAL A 62 4.04 10.96 -6.64
CA VAL A 62 3.25 10.35 -5.55
C VAL A 62 1.76 10.43 -5.85
N LEU A 63 1.27 11.54 -6.40
CA LEU A 63 -0.13 11.66 -6.81
C LEU A 63 -0.50 10.66 -7.93
N GLU A 64 0.39 10.44 -8.89
CA GLU A 64 0.24 9.39 -9.90
C GLU A 64 0.25 7.98 -9.29
N ALA A 65 1.14 7.72 -8.33
CA ALA A 65 1.21 6.45 -7.62
C ALA A 65 -0.07 6.17 -6.80
N MET A 66 -0.63 7.19 -6.12
CA MET A 66 -1.90 7.08 -5.40
C MET A 66 -3.06 6.76 -6.35
N THR A 67 -3.08 7.40 -7.52
CA THR A 67 -4.07 7.11 -8.57
C THR A 67 -3.94 5.65 -9.02
N THR A 68 -2.72 5.19 -9.30
CA THR A 68 -2.44 3.80 -9.69
C THR A 68 -2.85 2.81 -8.59
N ALA A 69 -2.53 3.08 -7.33
CA ALA A 69 -2.91 2.25 -6.19
C ALA A 69 -4.44 2.13 -6.05
N ARG A 70 -5.17 3.22 -6.28
CA ARG A 70 -6.64 3.23 -6.29
C ARG A 70 -7.22 2.38 -7.42
N GLU A 71 -6.62 2.44 -8.60
CA GLU A 71 -7.00 1.62 -9.75
C GLU A 71 -6.77 0.13 -9.49
N ILE A 72 -5.62 -0.24 -8.90
CA ILE A 72 -5.32 -1.62 -8.51
C ILE A 72 -6.35 -2.11 -7.50
N ARG A 73 -6.63 -1.33 -6.43
CA ARG A 73 -7.64 -1.69 -5.43
C ARG A 73 -9.01 -1.94 -6.06
N ARG A 74 -9.45 -1.05 -6.96
CA ARG A 74 -10.75 -1.21 -7.64
C ARG A 74 -10.84 -2.50 -8.47
N ARG A 75 -9.73 -2.97 -9.04
CA ARG A 75 -9.68 -4.21 -9.82
C ARG A 75 -9.50 -5.46 -8.95
N ALA A 76 -8.84 -5.31 -7.80
CA ALA A 76 -8.58 -6.40 -6.85
C ALA A 76 -9.77 -6.70 -5.93
N GLU A 77 -10.60 -5.70 -5.62
CA GLU A 77 -11.87 -5.92 -4.94
C GLU A 77 -12.92 -6.37 -5.98
N PRO A 78 -13.44 -7.61 -5.90
CA PRO A 78 -14.55 -8.01 -6.76
C PRO A 78 -15.73 -7.08 -6.46
N ALA A 79 -16.37 -6.55 -7.51
CA ALA A 79 -17.65 -5.86 -7.35
C ALA A 79 -18.57 -6.76 -6.52
N GLY A 80 -18.99 -6.27 -5.35
CA GLY A 80 -19.84 -7.03 -4.45
C GLY A 80 -21.08 -7.53 -5.18
N VAL A 81 -21.25 -8.85 -5.18
CA VAL A 81 -22.57 -9.51 -5.14
C VAL A 81 -22.93 -9.65 -3.68
#